data_AF-A0A5S5DKJ2-F1
#
_entry.id   AF-A0A5S5DKJ2-F1
#
_cell.length_a   1.000
_cell.length_b   1.000
_cell.length_c   1.000
_cell.angle_alpha   90.00
_cell.angle_beta   90.00
_cell.angle_gamma   90.00
#
_symmetry.space_group_name_H-M   'P 1'
#
loop_
_entity.id
_entity.type
_entity.pdbx_description
1 polymer ?
#
loop_
_entity_poly.entity_id
_entity_poly.type
_entity_poly.pdbx_seq_one_letter_code
_entity_poly.pdbx_strand_id
1 'polypeptide(L)'
;MLRKYSNHRTLGDNLKLGGLTAFSAGMVNVASVTVFFAFTSNVTGYYAVFAQELSKGNWYQGAVVLLWILLFFIGSFLSNFVIIQGKGRWSQYISHAIPVMLEFLSILFVGIYLDFFYKNTLQETEFLVAALLFAMGLQNGLTASISNSVVKTTHLTGLTTDLAILVSMFSKRENRENKALVDKFHLLLTIMIAYVLGGLFAGLGYLYLQNGTFYLTCAILLIIALYDFYKLTRVKQLFIKRRRETCPA
;
A
#
# COMPACT_ATOMS: atom_id res chain seq x y z
N MET A 1 -0.39 -8.86 10.64
CA MET A 1 -0.59 -8.68 9.21
C MET A 1 0.62 -9.19 8.40
N LEU A 2 1.86 -8.93 8.82
CA LEU A 2 3.12 -9.31 8.15
C LEU A 2 3.66 -10.72 8.52
N ARG A 3 2.99 -11.47 9.40
CA ARG A 3 3.55 -12.73 9.94
C ARG A 3 3.40 -13.96 9.03
N LYS A 4 2.37 -14.01 8.19
CA LYS A 4 1.96 -15.24 7.50
C LYS A 4 2.11 -15.10 6.00
N TYR A 5 2.78 -16.07 5.39
CA TYR A 5 2.97 -16.17 3.94
C TYR A 5 1.95 -17.15 3.33
N SER A 6 1.32 -16.76 2.22
CA SER A 6 0.62 -17.63 1.25
C SER A 6 -0.37 -18.65 1.86
N ASN A 7 0.03 -19.90 2.14
CA ASN A 7 -0.88 -21.02 2.43
C ASN A 7 -1.49 -21.08 3.85
N HIS A 8 -1.18 -20.13 4.74
CA HIS A 8 -1.70 -20.12 6.12
C HIS A 8 -2.55 -18.89 6.47
N ARG A 9 -2.86 -18.04 5.48
CA ARG A 9 -3.65 -16.82 5.70
C ARG A 9 -5.14 -17.11 5.66
N THR A 10 -5.84 -16.57 6.66
CA THR A 10 -7.31 -16.58 6.71
C THR A 10 -7.88 -15.35 6.01
N LEU A 11 -9.17 -15.36 5.65
CA LEU A 11 -9.85 -14.16 5.16
C LEU A 11 -9.65 -12.96 6.10
N GLY A 12 -9.74 -13.18 7.42
CA GLY A 12 -9.51 -12.13 8.41
C GLY A 12 -8.10 -11.55 8.40
N ASP A 13 -7.08 -12.35 8.04
CA ASP A 13 -5.71 -11.86 7.87
C ASP A 13 -5.57 -10.97 6.61
N ASN A 14 -6.32 -11.26 5.54
CA ASN A 14 -6.33 -10.48 4.31
C ASN A 14 -7.19 -9.21 4.44
N LEU A 15 -8.31 -9.26 5.17
CA LEU A 15 -9.12 -8.09 5.51
C LEU A 15 -8.31 -7.08 6.32
N LYS A 16 -7.54 -7.53 7.32
CA LYS A 16 -6.67 -6.65 8.12
C LYS A 16 -5.53 -6.06 7.30
N LEU A 17 -4.86 -6.90 6.48
CA LEU A 17 -3.80 -6.44 5.60
C LEU A 17 -4.33 -5.41 4.59
N GLY A 18 -5.34 -5.80 3.81
CA GLY A 18 -5.92 -4.98 2.76
C GLY A 18 -6.56 -3.71 3.29
N GLY A 19 -7.32 -3.78 4.39
CA GLY A 19 -7.94 -2.60 4.98
C GLY A 19 -6.92 -1.56 5.48
N LEU A 20 -5.93 -1.98 6.28
CA LEU A 20 -4.94 -1.04 6.85
C LEU A 20 -4.04 -0.44 5.77
N THR A 21 -3.56 -1.25 4.82
CA THR A 21 -2.72 -0.76 3.74
C THR A 21 -3.49 0.07 2.73
N ALA A 22 -4.76 -0.27 2.43
CA ALA A 22 -5.62 0.56 1.59
C ALA A 22 -5.93 1.91 2.23
N PHE A 23 -6.17 1.95 3.54
CA PHE A 23 -6.35 3.20 4.27
C PHE A 23 -5.13 4.12 4.11
N SER A 24 -3.92 3.60 4.37
CA SER A 24 -2.69 4.37 4.17
C SER A 24 -2.48 4.77 2.70
N ALA A 25 -2.79 3.90 1.75
CA ALA A 25 -2.69 4.21 0.32
C ALA A 25 -3.61 5.37 -0.09
N GLY A 26 -4.85 5.36 0.43
CA GLY A 26 -5.82 6.43 0.23
C GLY A 26 -5.33 7.75 0.81
N MET A 27 -4.74 7.72 2.02
CA MET A 27 -4.14 8.90 2.64
C MET A 27 -3.04 9.51 1.77
N VAL A 28 -2.06 8.71 1.34
CA VAL A 28 -0.93 9.18 0.53
C VAL A 28 -1.42 9.74 -0.81
N ASN A 29 -2.38 9.06 -1.45
CA ASN A 29 -2.89 9.50 -2.74
C ASN A 29 -3.64 10.83 -2.64
N VAL A 30 -4.52 11.00 -1.65
CA VAL A 30 -5.23 12.28 -1.47
C VAL A 30 -4.29 13.39 -1.02
N ALA A 31 -3.32 13.12 -0.14
CA ALA A 31 -2.29 14.10 0.23
C ALA A 31 -1.49 14.56 -1.00
N SER A 32 -1.08 13.63 -1.87
CA SER A 32 -0.38 13.95 -3.12
C SER A 32 -1.23 14.78 -4.09
N VAL A 33 -2.50 14.44 -4.28
CA VAL A 33 -3.39 15.21 -5.15
C VAL A 33 -3.60 16.62 -4.60
N THR A 34 -3.71 16.75 -3.29
CA THR A 34 -3.95 18.05 -2.63
C THR A 34 -2.74 18.98 -2.74
N VAL A 35 -1.52 18.46 -2.63
CA VAL A 35 -0.29 19.26 -2.67
C VAL A 35 0.27 19.42 -4.08
N PHE A 36 0.30 18.35 -4.86
CA PHE A 36 1.03 18.28 -6.13
C PHE A 36 0.12 18.13 -7.36
N PHE A 37 -1.21 18.06 -7.19
CA PHE A 37 -2.16 17.75 -8.27
C PHE A 37 -1.84 16.45 -9.04
N ALA A 38 -1.18 15.50 -8.37
CA ALA A 38 -0.71 14.26 -8.97
C ALA A 38 -1.22 13.04 -8.18
N PHE A 39 -1.77 12.07 -8.90
CA PHE A 39 -2.20 10.79 -8.33
C PHE A 39 -1.00 9.86 -8.16
N THR A 40 -0.78 9.28 -6.98
CA THR A 40 0.33 8.34 -6.72
C THR A 40 -0.12 6.89 -6.76
N SER A 41 -1.43 6.65 -6.88
CA SER A 41 -2.01 5.30 -6.97
C SER A 41 -2.51 4.92 -8.37
N ASN A 42 -2.50 5.83 -9.35
CA ASN A 42 -3.08 5.62 -10.69
C ASN A 42 -2.00 5.55 -11.80
N VAL A 43 -1.28 4.44 -11.86
CA VAL A 43 -0.20 4.25 -12.85
C VAL A 43 -0.75 4.16 -14.29
N THR A 44 -1.95 3.63 -14.49
CA THR A 44 -2.60 3.57 -15.80
C THR A 44 -2.75 4.95 -16.43
N GLY A 45 -3.07 5.97 -15.62
CA GLY A 45 -3.12 7.36 -16.08
C GLY A 45 -1.77 7.84 -16.62
N TYR A 46 -0.66 7.51 -15.96
CA TYR A 46 0.68 7.92 -16.42
C TYR A 46 1.10 7.27 -17.72
N TYR A 47 0.67 6.04 -18.02
CA TYR A 47 0.92 5.45 -19.35
C TYR A 47 0.23 6.26 -20.47
N ALA A 48 -0.99 6.76 -20.23
CA ALA A 48 -1.68 7.62 -21.19
C ALA A 48 -1.00 8.99 -21.34
N VAL A 49 -0.61 9.62 -20.22
CA VAL A 49 0.14 10.89 -20.23
C VAL A 49 1.47 10.72 -20.95
N PHE A 50 2.21 9.64 -20.70
CA PHE A 50 3.46 9.34 -21.39
C PHE A 50 3.27 9.30 -22.91
N ALA A 51 2.31 8.50 -23.39
CA ALA A 51 2.02 8.42 -24.83
C ALA A 51 1.62 9.77 -25.43
N GLN A 52 0.85 10.58 -24.68
CA GLN A 52 0.46 11.92 -25.10
C GLN A 52 1.65 12.87 -25.21
N GLU A 53 2.55 12.89 -24.23
CA GLU A 53 3.72 13.78 -24.25
C GLU A 53 4.71 13.42 -25.36
N LEU A 54 4.88 12.12 -25.64
CA LEU A 54 5.64 11.66 -26.81
C LEU A 54 5.00 12.14 -28.12
N SER A 55 3.67 12.05 -28.23
CA SER A 55 2.94 12.48 -29.42
C SER A 55 3.04 13.99 -29.67
N LYS A 56 3.17 14.79 -28.61
CA LYS A 56 3.40 16.24 -28.69
C LYS A 56 4.88 16.61 -28.98
N GLY A 57 5.80 15.65 -28.96
CA GLY A 57 7.23 15.90 -29.04
C GLY A 57 7.83 16.52 -27.76
N ASN A 58 7.12 16.45 -26.63
CA ASN A 58 7.60 16.95 -25.35
C ASN A 58 8.48 15.90 -24.64
N TRP A 59 9.73 15.80 -25.07
CA TRP A 59 10.66 14.79 -24.59
C TRP A 59 10.99 14.90 -23.10
N TYR A 60 11.06 16.13 -22.56
CA TYR A 60 11.34 16.34 -21.13
C TYR A 60 10.22 15.76 -20.28
N GLN A 61 8.96 16.16 -20.53
CA GLN A 61 7.83 15.66 -19.74
C GLN A 61 7.63 14.15 -19.95
N GLY A 62 7.83 13.66 -21.17
CA GLY A 62 7.84 12.23 -21.47
C GLY A 62 8.86 11.46 -20.61
N ALA A 63 10.08 11.98 -20.46
CA ALA A 63 11.09 11.37 -19.62
C ALA A 63 10.73 11.39 -18.12
N VAL A 64 10.14 12.48 -17.62
CA VAL A 64 9.66 12.59 -16.24
C VAL A 64 8.56 11.56 -15.94
N VAL A 65 7.57 11.44 -16.83
CA VAL A 65 6.47 10.49 -16.64
C VAL A 65 6.94 9.04 -16.79
N LEU A 66 7.91 8.78 -17.66
CA LEU A 66 8.57 7.46 -17.74
C LEU A 66 9.30 7.15 -16.44
N LEU A 67 10.04 8.11 -15.87
CA LEU A 67 10.73 7.95 -14.60
C LEU A 67 9.74 7.62 -13.46
N TRP A 68 8.59 8.29 -13.43
CA TRP A 68 7.50 8.01 -12.50
C TRP A 68 6.99 6.56 -12.60
N ILE A 69 6.73 6.07 -13.82
CA ILE A 69 6.34 4.66 -14.06
C ILE A 69 7.45 3.71 -13.59
N LEU A 70 8.71 4.00 -13.94
CA LEU A 70 9.84 3.17 -13.58
C LEU A 70 10.09 3.13 -12.06
N LEU A 71 9.92 4.25 -11.35
CA LEU A 71 10.07 4.27 -9.90
C LEU A 71 8.98 3.48 -9.18
N PHE A 72 7.74 3.55 -9.65
CA PHE A 72 6.68 2.67 -9.15
C PHE A 72 7.04 1.19 -9.39
N PHE A 73 7.53 0.86 -10.59
CA PHE A 73 7.98 -0.49 -10.91
C PHE A 73 9.15 -0.94 -10.01
N ILE A 74 10.17 -0.11 -9.83
CA ILE A 74 11.34 -0.41 -8.98
C ILE A 74 10.91 -0.60 -7.52
N GLY A 75 10.00 0.22 -7.00
CA GLY A 75 9.44 0.03 -5.66
C GLY A 75 8.76 -1.34 -5.52
N SER A 76 7.88 -1.69 -6.47
CA SER A 76 7.20 -2.98 -6.47
C SER A 76 8.16 -4.16 -6.62
N PHE A 77 9.14 -4.04 -7.53
CA PHE A 77 10.20 -5.01 -7.73
C PHE A 77 11.02 -5.22 -6.47
N LEU A 78 11.49 -4.14 -5.83
CA LEU A 78 12.31 -4.21 -4.62
C LEU A 78 11.55 -4.89 -3.48
N SER A 79 10.28 -4.54 -3.30
CA SER A 79 9.45 -5.20 -2.29
C SER A 79 9.31 -6.70 -2.56
N ASN A 80 9.00 -7.09 -3.80
CA ASN A 80 8.87 -8.51 -4.16
C ASN A 80 10.20 -9.25 -4.02
N PHE A 81 11.29 -8.65 -4.47
CA PHE A 81 12.63 -9.22 -4.44
C PHE A 81 13.07 -9.52 -3.00
N VAL A 82 12.90 -8.57 -2.08
CA VAL A 82 13.22 -8.75 -0.65
C VAL A 82 12.38 -9.88 -0.05
N ILE A 83 11.09 -9.96 -0.38
CA ILE A 83 10.19 -10.99 0.16
C ILE A 83 10.57 -12.39 -0.36
N ILE A 84 10.85 -12.52 -1.66
CA ILE A 84 11.18 -13.79 -2.31
C ILE A 84 12.56 -14.28 -1.84
N GLN A 85 13.59 -13.41 -1.91
CA GLN A 85 14.96 -13.77 -1.54
C GLN A 85 15.15 -13.93 -0.03
N GLY A 86 14.35 -13.23 0.77
CA GLY A 86 14.36 -13.38 2.23
C GLY A 86 13.77 -14.72 2.70
N LYS A 87 13.04 -15.44 1.85
CA LYS A 87 12.45 -16.73 2.19
C LYS A 87 13.54 -17.77 2.48
N GLY A 88 13.54 -18.30 3.71
CA GLY A 88 14.53 -19.29 4.16
C GLY A 88 15.87 -18.71 4.65
N ARG A 89 16.12 -17.41 4.42
CA ARG A 89 17.31 -16.70 4.93
C ARG A 89 17.00 -15.82 6.14
N TRP A 90 15.86 -15.12 6.13
CA TRP A 90 15.45 -14.20 7.19
C TRP A 90 14.10 -14.60 7.80
N SER A 91 13.81 -14.04 8.99
CA SER A 91 12.46 -14.13 9.55
C SER A 91 11.46 -13.48 8.61
N GLN A 92 10.32 -14.14 8.35
CA GLN A 92 9.25 -13.62 7.50
C GLN A 92 8.88 -12.18 7.85
N TYR A 93 8.81 -11.87 9.14
CA TYR A 93 8.54 -10.52 9.63
C TYR A 93 9.54 -9.47 9.10
N ILE A 94 10.84 -9.79 9.10
CA ILE A 94 11.88 -8.87 8.64
C ILE A 94 11.74 -8.60 7.15
N SER A 95 11.55 -9.65 6.35
CA SER A 95 11.36 -9.52 4.89
C SER A 95 10.14 -8.66 4.54
N HIS A 96 9.10 -8.67 5.37
CA HIS A 96 7.90 -7.87 5.19
C HIS A 96 7.99 -6.47 5.80
N ALA A 97 8.80 -6.26 6.85
CA ALA A 97 8.98 -4.96 7.48
C ALA A 97 9.88 -4.03 6.65
N ILE A 98 10.84 -4.57 5.90
CA ILE A 98 11.75 -3.76 5.07
C ILE A 98 10.98 -2.86 4.06
N PRO A 99 10.05 -3.38 3.24
CA PRO A 99 9.28 -2.54 2.32
C PRO A 99 8.43 -1.48 3.04
N VAL A 100 7.85 -1.81 4.20
CA VAL A 100 7.06 -0.86 5.02
C VAL A 100 7.95 0.26 5.56
N MET A 101 9.17 -0.06 5.99
CA MET A 101 10.12 0.95 6.46
C MET A 101 10.58 1.86 5.32
N LEU A 102 10.82 1.32 4.13
CA LEU A 102 11.16 2.13 2.96
C LEU A 102 10.00 3.05 2.55
N GLU A 103 8.77 2.53 2.53
CA GLU A 103 7.55 3.33 2.31
C GLU A 103 7.45 4.47 3.32
N PHE A 104 7.61 4.17 4.61
CA PHE A 104 7.61 5.16 5.68
C PHE A 104 8.67 6.24 5.48
N LEU A 105 9.92 5.85 5.17
CA LEU A 105 11.02 6.78 4.96
C LEU A 105 10.79 7.68 3.74
N SER A 106 10.23 7.15 2.66
CA SER A 106 9.89 7.94 1.47
C SER A 106 8.81 8.98 1.77
N ILE A 107 7.75 8.61 2.49
CA ILE A 107 6.67 9.54 2.87
C ILE A 107 7.18 10.59 3.87
N LEU A 108 8.00 10.16 4.84
CA LEU A 108 8.62 11.06 5.82
C LEU A 108 9.54 12.07 5.14
N PHE A 109 10.35 11.61 4.18
CA PHE A 109 11.22 12.47 3.38
C PHE A 109 10.41 13.55 2.66
N VAL A 110 9.28 13.18 2.04
CA VAL A 110 8.41 14.14 1.36
C VAL A 110 7.85 15.16 2.33
N GLY A 111 7.37 14.74 3.50
CA GLY A 111 6.88 15.67 4.53
C GLY A 111 7.94 16.66 5.02
N ILE A 112 9.14 16.16 5.36
CA ILE A 112 10.27 17.02 5.78
C ILE A 112 10.69 17.96 4.66
N TYR A 113 10.78 17.48 3.42
CA TYR A 113 11.16 18.33 2.30
C TYR A 113 10.15 19.47 2.10
N LEU A 114 8.86 19.15 2.23
CA LEU A 114 7.76 20.10 2.07
C LEU A 114 7.79 21.22 3.12
N ASP A 115 8.17 20.90 4.36
CA ASP A 115 8.20 21.87 5.47
C ASP A 115 9.44 22.77 5.46
N PHE A 116 10.61 22.25 5.08
CA PHE A 116 11.87 22.96 5.26
C PHE A 116 12.51 23.48 3.98
N PHE A 117 12.22 22.86 2.82
CA PHE A 117 13.00 23.09 1.60
C PHE A 117 12.18 23.47 0.37
N TYR A 118 10.87 23.17 0.35
CA TYR A 118 10.05 23.30 -0.84
C TYR A 118 9.84 24.76 -1.27
N LYS A 119 10.25 25.08 -2.50
CA LYS A 119 10.13 26.41 -3.12
C LYS A 119 9.07 26.47 -4.21
N ASN A 120 8.23 25.43 -4.30
CA ASN A 120 7.15 25.33 -5.29
C ASN A 120 7.65 25.39 -6.74
N THR A 121 8.82 24.81 -7.02
CA THR A 121 9.31 24.65 -8.39
C THR A 121 8.76 23.37 -9.03
N LEU A 122 8.70 23.36 -10.37
CA LEU A 122 8.25 22.19 -11.12
C LEU A 122 9.13 20.96 -10.83
N GLN A 123 10.45 21.12 -10.86
CA GLN A 123 11.40 20.02 -10.64
C GLN A 123 11.29 19.41 -9.24
N GLU A 124 11.10 20.23 -8.20
CA GLU A 124 10.86 19.73 -6.84
C GLU A 124 9.58 18.91 -6.79
N THR A 125 8.50 19.41 -7.40
CA THR A 125 7.22 18.69 -7.46
C THR A 125 7.38 17.36 -8.19
N GLU A 126 8.08 17.34 -9.33
CA GLU A 126 8.36 16.13 -10.09
C GLU A 126 9.12 15.08 -9.28
N PHE A 127 10.10 15.52 -8.50
CA PHE A 127 10.91 14.67 -7.64
C PHE A 127 10.13 14.12 -6.44
N LEU A 128 9.32 14.95 -5.78
CA LEU A 128 8.51 14.52 -4.63
C LEU A 128 7.41 13.54 -5.04
N VAL A 129 6.75 13.76 -6.18
CA VAL A 129 5.78 12.80 -6.75
C VAL A 129 6.46 11.49 -7.12
N ALA A 130 7.67 11.54 -7.68
CA ALA A 130 8.50 10.36 -7.93
C ALA A 130 8.76 9.53 -6.66
N ALA A 131 9.12 10.19 -5.55
CA ALA A 131 9.34 9.54 -4.26
C ALA A 131 8.06 8.89 -3.71
N LEU A 132 6.91 9.55 -3.84
CA LEU A 132 5.62 8.97 -3.43
C LEU A 132 5.20 7.79 -4.33
N LEU A 133 5.45 7.86 -5.63
CA LEU A 133 5.19 6.74 -6.56
C LEU A 133 6.05 5.53 -6.26
N PHE A 134 7.33 5.73 -5.90
CA PHE A 134 8.19 4.67 -5.39
C PHE A 134 7.62 4.04 -4.11
N ALA A 135 7.15 4.86 -3.16
CA ALA A 135 6.52 4.39 -1.93
C ALA A 135 5.25 3.57 -2.19
N MET A 136 4.38 4.03 -3.09
CA MET A 136 3.19 3.29 -3.51
C MET A 136 3.54 2.01 -4.27
N GLY A 137 4.62 2.02 -5.06
CA GLY A 137 5.18 0.82 -5.68
C GLY A 137 5.57 -0.24 -4.64
N LEU A 138 6.34 0.15 -3.61
CA LEU A 138 6.73 -0.73 -2.50
C LEU A 138 5.51 -1.35 -1.81
N GLN A 139 4.51 -0.54 -1.48
CA GLN A 139 3.31 -0.99 -0.78
C GLN A 139 2.47 -1.97 -1.62
N ASN A 140 2.29 -1.67 -2.91
CA ASN A 140 1.58 -2.55 -3.83
C ASN A 140 2.32 -3.87 -4.06
N GLY A 141 3.65 -3.81 -4.18
CA GLY A 141 4.49 -5.01 -4.25
C GLY A 141 4.33 -5.88 -3.01
N LEU A 142 4.45 -5.29 -1.82
CA LEU A 142 4.32 -5.97 -0.52
C LEU A 142 2.97 -6.67 -0.36
N THR A 143 1.88 -5.94 -0.60
CA THR A 143 0.51 -6.46 -0.43
C THR A 143 0.22 -7.58 -1.43
N ALA A 144 0.67 -7.44 -2.67
CA ALA A 144 0.54 -8.47 -3.68
C ALA A 144 1.35 -9.74 -3.32
N SER A 145 2.62 -9.61 -2.92
CA SER A 145 3.45 -10.78 -2.56
C SER A 145 2.88 -11.53 -1.35
N ILE A 146 2.40 -10.82 -0.32
CA ILE A 146 1.88 -11.43 0.90
C ILE A 146 0.55 -12.15 0.66
N SER A 147 -0.30 -11.59 -0.21
CA SER A 147 -1.67 -12.05 -0.43
C SER A 147 -1.82 -13.00 -1.63
N ASN A 148 -0.73 -13.42 -2.29
CA ASN A 148 -0.78 -14.11 -3.59
C ASN A 148 -1.57 -13.31 -4.65
N SER A 149 -1.34 -12.00 -4.73
CA SER A 149 -2.01 -11.05 -5.64
C SER A 149 -3.52 -10.89 -5.43
N VAL A 150 -4.09 -11.45 -4.36
CA VAL A 150 -5.52 -11.32 -4.03
C VAL A 150 -5.84 -9.90 -3.55
N VAL A 151 -4.90 -9.21 -2.90
CA VAL A 151 -5.05 -7.84 -2.41
C VAL A 151 -4.20 -6.91 -3.25
N LYS A 152 -4.85 -5.93 -3.90
CA LYS A 152 -4.22 -4.80 -4.59
C LYS A 152 -4.92 -3.51 -4.14
N THR A 153 -4.28 -2.74 -3.28
CA THR A 153 -4.92 -1.62 -2.55
C THR A 153 -5.25 -0.41 -3.40
N THR A 154 -4.47 -0.18 -4.46
CA THR A 154 -4.56 0.99 -5.34
C THR A 154 -5.30 0.72 -6.65
N HIS A 155 -5.59 -0.55 -6.95
CA HIS A 155 -6.20 -0.98 -8.20
C HIS A 155 -7.74 -0.82 -8.17
N LEU A 156 -8.20 0.38 -7.81
CA LEU A 156 -9.62 0.66 -7.59
C LEU A 156 -10.46 0.45 -8.84
N THR A 157 -9.96 0.76 -10.04
CA THR A 157 -10.70 0.51 -11.29
C THR A 157 -11.08 -0.96 -11.42
N GLY A 158 -10.12 -1.88 -11.27
CA GLY A 158 -10.42 -3.32 -11.34
C GLY A 158 -11.25 -3.80 -10.15
N LEU A 159 -11.04 -3.23 -8.97
CA LEU A 159 -11.85 -3.56 -7.79
C LEU A 159 -13.32 -3.20 -8.00
N THR A 160 -13.61 -2.02 -8.53
CA THR A 160 -14.97 -1.55 -8.84
C THR A 160 -15.64 -2.47 -9.85
N THR A 161 -14.92 -2.88 -10.92
CA THR A 161 -15.43 -3.85 -11.90
C THR A 161 -15.71 -5.21 -11.26
N ASP A 162 -14.79 -5.72 -10.43
CA ASP A 162 -14.96 -6.99 -9.73
C ASP A 162 -16.14 -6.96 -8.76
N LEU A 163 -16.35 -5.85 -8.04
CA LEU A 163 -17.51 -5.65 -7.18
C LEU A 163 -18.81 -5.64 -8.00
N ALA A 164 -18.85 -4.94 -9.14
CA ALA A 164 -20.01 -4.93 -10.02
C ALA A 164 -20.36 -6.34 -10.52
N ILE A 165 -19.34 -7.13 -10.89
CA ILE A 165 -19.52 -8.54 -11.27
C ILE A 165 -20.11 -9.33 -10.09
N LEU A 166 -19.55 -9.21 -8.88
CA LEU A 166 -20.06 -9.93 -7.71
C LEU A 166 -21.50 -9.55 -7.35
N VAL A 167 -21.82 -8.26 -7.37
CA VAL A 167 -23.18 -7.76 -7.13
C VAL A 167 -24.15 -8.32 -8.17
N SER A 168 -23.76 -8.36 -9.45
CA SER A 168 -24.60 -8.96 -10.49
C SER A 168 -24.78 -10.47 -10.29
N MET A 169 -23.71 -11.20 -9.92
CA MET A 169 -23.76 -12.63 -9.60
C MET A 169 -24.71 -12.93 -8.45
N PHE A 170 -24.75 -12.10 -7.41
CA PHE A 170 -25.65 -12.26 -6.26
C PHE A 170 -27.14 -12.06 -6.59
N SER A 171 -27.49 -11.70 -7.82
CA SER A 171 -28.88 -11.79 -8.29
C SER A 171 -29.39 -13.24 -8.28
N LYS A 172 -28.50 -14.22 -8.51
CA LYS A 172 -28.81 -15.65 -8.42
C LYS A 172 -28.65 -16.15 -6.98
N ARG A 173 -29.65 -16.88 -6.48
CA ARG A 173 -29.64 -17.42 -5.10
C ARG A 173 -28.46 -18.34 -4.81
N GLU A 174 -28.11 -19.20 -5.75
CA GLU A 174 -26.96 -20.12 -5.65
C GLU A 174 -25.64 -19.39 -5.36
N ASN A 175 -25.42 -18.24 -6.01
CA ASN A 175 -24.21 -17.44 -5.83
C ASN A 175 -24.16 -16.74 -4.46
N ARG A 176 -25.32 -16.46 -3.85
CA ARG A 176 -25.40 -15.88 -2.49
C ARG A 176 -25.02 -16.89 -1.41
N GLU A 177 -25.22 -18.18 -1.68
CA GLU A 177 -24.87 -19.27 -0.77
C GLU A 177 -23.40 -19.73 -0.97
N ASN A 178 -22.76 -19.30 -2.06
CA ASN A 178 -21.34 -19.54 -2.30
C ASN A 178 -20.45 -18.65 -1.42
N LYS A 179 -19.96 -19.23 -0.32
CA LYS A 179 -19.08 -18.58 0.65
C LYS A 179 -17.85 -17.90 0.04
N ALA A 180 -17.23 -18.49 -0.99
CA ALA A 180 -16.04 -17.92 -1.59
C ALA A 180 -16.33 -16.59 -2.31
N LEU A 181 -17.50 -16.46 -2.94
CA LEU A 181 -17.93 -15.21 -3.58
C LEU A 181 -18.26 -14.13 -2.54
N VAL A 182 -18.95 -14.51 -1.46
CA VAL A 182 -19.27 -13.61 -0.34
C VAL A 182 -18.01 -13.11 0.35
N ASP A 183 -17.06 -14.00 0.62
CA ASP A 183 -15.77 -13.66 1.22
C ASP A 183 -14.96 -12.72 0.31
N LYS A 184 -14.94 -12.97 -1.02
CA LYS A 184 -14.31 -12.07 -2.00
C LYS A 184 -14.97 -10.69 -2.00
N PHE A 185 -16.31 -10.64 -1.99
CA PHE A 185 -17.07 -9.39 -1.93
C PHE A 185 -16.71 -8.56 -0.70
N HIS A 186 -16.72 -9.16 0.49
CA HIS A 186 -16.35 -8.47 1.72
C HIS A 186 -14.90 -7.96 1.69
N LEU A 187 -13.97 -8.73 1.12
CA LEU A 187 -12.58 -8.30 0.98
C LEU A 187 -12.45 -7.06 0.10
N LEU A 188 -13.02 -7.10 -1.11
CA LEU A 188 -12.96 -5.98 -2.05
C LEU A 188 -13.66 -4.74 -1.50
N LEU A 189 -14.85 -4.91 -0.92
CA LEU A 189 -15.60 -3.82 -0.31
C LEU A 189 -14.82 -3.17 0.84
N THR A 190 -14.16 -3.97 1.68
CA THR A 190 -13.32 -3.47 2.78
C THR A 190 -12.14 -2.65 2.26
N ILE A 191 -11.46 -3.12 1.21
CA ILE A 191 -10.34 -2.39 0.59
C ILE A 191 -10.83 -1.05 0.03
N MET A 192 -11.96 -1.05 -0.70
CA MET A 192 -12.52 0.17 -1.29
C MET A 192 -12.92 1.19 -0.24
N ILE A 193 -13.69 0.76 0.78
CA ILE A 193 -14.15 1.66 1.85
C ILE A 193 -12.95 2.17 2.65
N ALA A 194 -11.99 1.31 3.00
CA ALA A 194 -10.82 1.73 3.74
C ALA A 194 -9.97 2.74 2.97
N TYR A 195 -9.79 2.54 1.65
CA TYR A 195 -9.11 3.51 0.79
C TYR A 195 -9.81 4.87 0.81
N VAL A 196 -11.13 4.89 0.61
CA VAL A 196 -11.91 6.14 0.60
C VAL A 196 -11.84 6.83 1.97
N LEU A 197 -12.00 6.08 3.06
CA LEU A 197 -11.90 6.63 4.42
C LEU A 197 -10.50 7.19 4.72
N GLY A 198 -9.45 6.51 4.27
CA GLY A 198 -8.08 7.01 4.38
C GLY A 198 -7.88 8.30 3.60
N GLY A 199 -8.38 8.35 2.37
CA GLY A 199 -8.37 9.57 1.56
C GLY A 199 -9.13 10.73 2.22
N LEU A 200 -10.33 10.48 2.74
CA LEU A 200 -11.09 11.47 3.50
C LEU A 200 -10.35 11.95 4.75
N PHE A 201 -9.72 11.02 5.47
CA PHE A 201 -8.96 11.34 6.68
C PHE A 201 -7.72 12.22 6.37
N ALA A 202 -7.01 11.95 5.28
CA ALA A 202 -5.91 12.81 4.84
C ALA A 202 -6.41 14.15 4.29
N GLY A 203 -7.49 14.17 3.50
CA GLY A 203 -8.07 15.40 2.96
C GLY A 203 -8.53 16.34 4.08
N LEU A 204 -9.27 15.83 5.06
CA LEU A 204 -9.64 16.57 6.26
C LEU A 204 -8.42 16.93 7.11
N GLY A 205 -7.48 16.01 7.27
CA GLY A 205 -6.22 16.24 7.97
C GLY A 205 -5.44 17.41 7.38
N TYR A 206 -5.41 17.54 6.05
CA TYR A 206 -4.72 18.62 5.36
C TYR A 206 -5.34 19.99 5.63
N LEU A 207 -6.66 20.08 5.83
CA LEU A 207 -7.31 21.34 6.20
C LEU A 207 -6.82 21.91 7.53
N TYR A 208 -6.41 21.05 8.48
CA TYR A 208 -5.99 21.47 9.82
C TYR A 208 -4.47 21.40 10.03
N LEU A 209 -3.80 20.42 9.44
CA LEU A 209 -2.38 20.12 9.64
C LEU A 209 -1.51 20.50 8.45
N GLN A 210 -2.10 20.84 7.29
CA GLN A 210 -1.39 21.08 6.04
C GLN A 210 -0.42 19.92 5.74
N ASN A 211 0.85 20.23 5.51
CA ASN A 211 1.94 19.27 5.28
C ASN A 211 2.10 18.24 6.41
N GLY A 212 1.64 18.56 7.63
CA GLY A 212 1.63 17.64 8.76
C GLY A 212 0.82 16.35 8.53
N THR A 213 -0.02 16.33 7.49
CA THR A 213 -0.74 15.14 7.01
C THR A 213 0.20 14.00 6.58
N PHE A 214 1.39 14.33 6.05
CA PHE A 214 2.39 13.31 5.73
C PHE A 214 2.92 12.64 7.01
N TYR A 215 3.18 13.41 8.07
CA TYR A 215 3.57 12.84 9.37
C TYR A 215 2.46 12.01 10.01
N LEU A 216 1.21 12.42 9.85
CA LEU A 216 0.05 11.64 10.30
C LEU A 216 -0.01 10.28 9.59
N THR A 217 0.24 10.26 8.28
CA THR A 217 0.32 9.02 7.49
C THR A 217 1.47 8.12 8.00
N CYS A 218 2.65 8.71 8.22
CA CYS A 218 3.81 8.04 8.81
C CYS A 218 3.50 7.45 10.20
N ALA A 219 2.79 8.18 11.06
CA ALA A 219 2.41 7.71 12.39
C ALA A 219 1.50 6.47 12.31
N ILE A 220 0.55 6.46 11.37
CA ILE A 220 -0.33 5.31 11.15
C ILE A 220 0.45 4.10 10.64
N LEU A 221 1.35 4.28 9.68
CA LEU A 221 2.24 3.21 9.21
C LEU A 221 3.11 2.64 10.34
N LEU A 222 3.64 3.51 11.21
CA LEU A 222 4.44 3.11 12.37
C LEU A 222 3.61 2.29 13.37
N ILE A 223 2.38 2.73 13.68
CA ILE A 223 1.47 2.00 14.57
C ILE A 223 1.18 0.61 13.99
N ILE A 224 0.94 0.49 12.69
CA ILE A 224 0.70 -0.80 12.02
C ILE A 224 1.93 -1.71 12.16
N ALA A 225 3.13 -1.19 11.89
CA ALA A 225 4.37 -1.94 12.00
C ALA A 225 4.65 -2.39 13.44
N LEU A 226 4.49 -1.50 14.43
CA LEU A 226 4.71 -1.78 15.85
C LEU A 226 3.69 -2.78 16.41
N TYR A 227 2.42 -2.66 16.04
CA TYR A 227 1.37 -3.61 16.45
C TYR A 227 1.71 -5.03 15.98
N ASP A 228 2.18 -5.16 14.73
CA ASP A 228 2.60 -6.44 14.18
C ASP A 228 3.87 -6.98 14.84
N PHE A 229 4.84 -6.12 15.17
CA PHE A 229 6.03 -6.48 15.93
C PHE A 229 5.70 -7.01 17.32
N TYR A 230 4.90 -6.26 18.09
CA TYR A 230 4.52 -6.60 19.46
C TYR A 230 3.81 -7.95 19.52
N LYS A 231 2.87 -8.17 18.61
CA LYS A 231 2.13 -9.44 18.52
C LYS A 231 3.05 -10.62 18.18
N LEU A 232 4.06 -10.41 17.34
CA LEU A 232 5.04 -11.43 16.99
C LEU A 232 5.88 -11.84 18.21
N THR A 233 6.41 -10.86 18.93
CA THR A 233 7.23 -11.07 20.14
C THR A 233 6.46 -11.79 21.23
N ARG A 234 5.20 -11.39 21.47
CA ARG A 234 4.35 -12.04 22.48
C ARG A 234 4.06 -13.50 22.14
N VAL A 235 3.79 -13.83 20.87
CA VAL A 235 3.55 -15.23 20.49
C VAL A 235 4.83 -16.07 20.58
N LYS A 236 5.99 -15.52 20.21
CA LYS A 236 7.27 -16.20 20.37
C LYS A 236 7.55 -16.49 21.85
N GLN A 237 7.32 -15.52 22.74
CA GLN A 237 7.46 -15.68 24.19
C GLN A 237 6.51 -16.75 24.75
N LEU A 238 5.24 -16.75 24.34
CA LEU A 238 4.27 -17.77 24.76
C LEU A 238 4.65 -19.17 24.27
N PHE A 239 5.19 -19.30 23.05
CA PHE A 239 5.66 -20.57 22.52
C PHE A 239 6.90 -21.09 23.28
N ILE A 240 7.85 -20.20 23.58
CA ILE A 240 9.03 -20.53 24.41
C ILE A 240 8.59 -20.94 25.82
N LYS A 241 7.62 -20.23 26.41
CA LYS A 241 7.07 -20.56 27.74
C LYS A 241 6.41 -21.95 27.75
N ARG A 242 5.52 -22.24 26.79
CA ARG A 242 4.90 -23.57 26.65
C ARG A 242 5.92 -24.68 26.42
N ARG A 243 6.96 -24.44 25.62
CA ARG A 243 8.03 -25.44 25.38
C ARG A 243 8.82 -25.74 26.66
N ARG A 244 9.05 -24.72 27.51
CA ARG A 244 9.67 -24.90 28.84
C ARG A 244 8.76 -25.64 29.82
N GLU A 245 7.45 -25.50 29.69
CA GLU A 245 6.46 -26.22 30.53
C GLU A 245 6.27 -27.69 30.10
N THR A 246 6.45 -28.03 28.82
CA THR A 246 6.27 -29.41 28.29
C THR A 246 7.53 -30.28 28.31
N CYS A 247 8.72 -29.69 28.42
CA CYS A 247 9.97 -30.39 28.68
C CYS A 247 10.66 -29.74 29.89
N PRO A 248 10.22 -30.05 31.13
CA PRO A 248 11.01 -29.73 32.30
C PRO A 248 12.35 -30.47 32.19
N ALA A 249 13.44 -29.78 32.54
CA ALA A 249 14.80 -30.32 32.53
C ALA A 249 14.95 -31.49 33.50
#